data_AF-A0A1T3H9N5-F1
#
_entry.id   AF-A0A1T3H9N5-F1
#
_cell.length_a   1.000
_cell.length_b   1.000
_cell.length_c   1.000
_cell.angle_alpha   90.00
_cell.angle_beta   90.00
_cell.angle_gamma   90.00
#
_symmetry.space_group_name_H-M   'P 1'
#
loop_
_entity.id
_entity.type
_entity.pdbx_description
1 polymer ?
#
loop_
_entity_poly.entity_id
_entity_poly.type
_entity_poly.pdbx_seq_one_letter_code
_entity_poly.pdbx_strand_id
1 'polypeptide(L)'
;MLKAGLVGAGHLGKIHLRLLNQSEKYELVGFYDSDAENGKKLEQEFGYKYYNDLDNLLNDIQVLDIVTPTLFHYEYAKKAIEKGLHFFIEKPVTQTLEQAEELIRLCEEKNIKVQVGHVERYNPAYIATRTYLDNPQFIEIHRLAEFNPRGTDVSVVLDLMIHDLDILLSIVKSPVKDIHASGVSVVSKTPDITNARIEFENGCVANLTTSRISMKAMRKSRFFQKDAYISIDFLEKKAEVIRMQAAPENPSDFDMIIENAEGEKNQILFEYPNIQPNNAILDELESFAQAIEENTPIEVSLNDGTEALKVALKIMELIK
;
A
#
# COMPACT_ATOMS: atom_id res chain seq x y z
N MET A 1 12.10 17.97 13.63
CA MET A 1 11.85 16.63 14.21
C MET A 1 10.54 16.68 14.95
N LEU A 2 9.57 15.91 14.48
CA LEU A 2 8.27 15.74 15.12
C LEU A 2 8.36 14.73 16.24
N LYS A 3 7.74 15.02 17.39
CA LYS A 3 7.64 14.05 18.48
C LYS A 3 6.68 12.94 18.11
N ALA A 4 7.19 11.73 17.93
CA ALA A 4 6.41 10.55 17.56
C ALA A 4 6.26 9.60 18.74
N GLY A 5 5.06 9.04 18.87
CA GLY A 5 4.78 7.88 19.70
C GLY A 5 4.19 6.76 18.87
N LEU A 6 4.36 5.53 19.31
CA LEU A 6 3.80 4.35 18.63
C LEU A 6 2.81 3.61 19.53
N VAL A 7 1.74 3.10 18.96
CA VAL A 7 0.83 2.15 19.61
C VAL A 7 0.82 0.82 18.87
N GLY A 8 1.09 -0.27 19.60
CA GLY A 8 1.15 -1.64 19.09
C GLY A 8 2.55 -2.09 18.71
N ALA A 9 3.32 -2.62 19.67
CA ALA A 9 4.72 -3.05 19.46
C ALA A 9 4.83 -4.54 19.09
N GLY A 10 3.98 -4.97 18.16
CA GLY A 10 3.99 -6.31 17.56
C GLY A 10 5.17 -6.53 16.62
N HIS A 11 5.04 -7.47 15.67
CA HIS A 11 6.12 -7.73 14.69
C HIS A 11 6.44 -6.49 13.84
N LEU A 12 5.42 -5.89 13.21
CA LEU A 12 5.59 -4.68 12.42
C LEU A 12 5.88 -3.45 13.29
N GLY A 13 5.23 -3.34 14.45
CA GLY A 13 5.49 -2.25 15.41
C GLY A 13 6.95 -2.15 15.85
N LYS A 14 7.65 -3.28 16.04
CA LYS A 14 9.10 -3.27 16.31
C LYS A 14 9.93 -2.73 15.16
N ILE A 15 9.50 -2.97 13.92
CA ILE A 15 10.16 -2.40 12.74
C ILE A 15 9.94 -0.89 12.74
N HIS A 16 8.71 -0.42 12.96
CA HIS A 16 8.38 1.00 13.04
C HIS A 16 9.14 1.70 14.17
N LEU A 17 9.20 1.13 15.38
CA LEU A 17 10.00 1.68 16.49
C LEU A 17 11.45 1.92 16.10
N ARG A 18 12.08 0.92 15.47
CA ARG A 18 13.45 1.04 15.00
C ARG A 18 13.59 2.14 13.94
N LEU A 19 12.66 2.22 13.00
CA LEU A 19 12.73 3.19 11.90
C LEU A 19 12.43 4.62 12.35
N LEU A 20 11.44 4.82 13.23
CA LEU A 20 11.19 6.11 13.89
C LEU A 20 12.41 6.59 14.68
N ASN A 21 13.12 5.68 15.37
CA ASN A 21 14.36 6.01 16.08
C ASN A 21 15.56 6.27 15.16
N GLN A 22 15.55 5.73 13.93
CA GLN A 22 16.61 5.95 12.93
C GLN A 22 16.36 7.21 12.09
N SER A 23 15.12 7.63 11.94
CA SER A 23 14.74 8.77 11.11
C SER A 23 15.29 10.08 11.65
N GLU A 24 15.73 10.95 10.74
CA GLU A 24 16.13 12.33 11.07
C GLU A 24 14.94 13.28 11.15
N LYS A 25 13.72 12.80 10.86
CA LYS A 25 12.47 13.57 10.87
C LYS A 25 11.68 13.42 12.17
N TYR A 26 11.97 12.40 12.97
CA TYR A 26 11.22 12.10 14.19
C TYR A 26 12.10 12.08 15.43
N GLU A 27 11.53 12.54 16.55
CA GLU A 27 12.00 12.24 17.90
C GLU A 27 11.09 11.14 18.46
N LEU A 28 11.59 9.91 18.62
CA LEU A 28 10.82 8.83 19.23
C LEU A 28 10.70 9.07 20.75
N VAL A 29 9.52 9.52 21.19
CA VAL A 29 9.21 9.79 22.60
C VAL A 29 8.99 8.51 23.39
N GLY A 30 8.45 7.48 22.74
CA GLY A 30 8.21 6.16 23.32
C GLY A 30 7.05 5.45 22.66
N PHE A 31 6.57 4.39 23.31
CA PHE A 31 5.51 3.56 22.75
C PHE A 31 4.60 2.99 23.83
N TYR A 32 3.39 2.63 23.41
CA TYR A 32 2.39 1.94 24.20
C TYR A 32 2.10 0.58 23.57
N ASP A 33 1.95 -0.43 24.41
CA ASP A 33 1.46 -1.76 24.04
C ASP A 33 0.46 -2.22 25.10
N SER A 34 -0.65 -2.82 24.67
CA SER A 34 -1.64 -3.38 25.59
C SER A 34 -1.10 -4.56 26.39
N ASP A 35 -0.10 -5.28 25.86
CA ASP A 35 0.63 -6.31 26.57
C ASP A 35 1.80 -5.67 27.34
N ALA A 36 1.58 -5.46 28.64
CA ALA A 36 2.58 -4.84 29.51
C ALA A 36 3.85 -5.67 29.70
N GLU A 37 3.78 -7.00 29.53
CA GLU A 37 4.98 -7.86 29.58
C GLU A 37 5.83 -7.64 28.32
N ASN A 38 5.19 -7.62 27.15
CA ASN A 38 5.85 -7.27 25.89
C ASN A 38 6.45 -5.87 25.95
N GLY A 39 5.69 -4.88 26.44
CA GLY A 39 6.14 -3.48 26.57
C GLY A 39 7.39 -3.34 27.43
N LYS A 40 7.38 -3.86 28.66
CA LYS A 40 8.54 -3.83 29.56
C LYS A 40 9.75 -4.57 28.99
N LYS A 41 9.51 -5.71 28.32
CA LYS A 41 10.58 -6.47 27.68
C LYS A 41 11.26 -5.64 26.58
N LEU A 42 10.49 -5.02 25.70
CA LEU A 42 11.03 -4.21 24.60
C LEU A 42 11.77 -2.97 25.10
N GLU A 43 11.27 -2.32 26.15
CA GLU A 43 11.97 -1.21 26.82
C GLU A 43 13.34 -1.66 27.35
N GLN A 44 13.41 -2.82 28.01
CA GLN A 44 14.69 -3.37 28.50
C GLN A 44 15.63 -3.79 27.38
N GLU A 45 15.09 -4.39 26.31
CA GLU A 45 15.89 -4.96 25.20
C GLU A 45 16.43 -3.88 24.25
N PHE A 46 15.63 -2.85 23.96
CA PHE A 46 15.94 -1.84 22.94
C PHE A 46 16.11 -0.42 23.48
N GLY A 47 15.73 -0.15 24.73
CA GLY A 47 15.88 1.16 25.36
C GLY A 47 14.81 2.19 24.99
N TYR A 48 13.79 1.82 24.22
CA TYR A 48 12.65 2.70 23.92
C TYR A 48 11.77 2.86 25.15
N LYS A 49 11.37 4.09 25.49
CA LYS A 49 10.50 4.35 26.65
C LYS A 49 9.13 3.69 26.47
N TYR A 50 8.77 2.79 27.37
CA TYR A 50 7.44 2.18 27.41
C TYR A 50 6.51 3.02 28.28
N TYR A 51 5.33 3.34 27.74
CA TYR A 51 4.23 3.96 28.47
C TYR A 51 3.23 2.88 28.85
N ASN A 52 2.96 2.73 30.14
CA ASN A 52 1.93 1.82 30.66
C ASN A 52 0.51 2.40 30.59
N ASP A 53 0.40 3.68 30.23
CA ASP A 53 -0.84 4.43 30.07
C ASP A 53 -0.77 5.18 28.74
N LEU A 54 -1.78 4.98 27.90
CA LEU A 54 -1.83 5.56 26.57
C LEU A 54 -1.95 7.09 26.64
N ASP A 55 -2.78 7.62 27.54
CA ASP A 55 -3.03 9.07 27.60
C ASP A 55 -1.77 9.86 27.95
N ASN A 56 -0.92 9.30 28.81
CA ASN A 56 0.40 9.86 29.09
C ASN A 56 1.27 9.93 27.83
N LEU A 57 1.29 8.88 27.00
CA LEU A 57 2.02 8.93 25.72
C LEU A 57 1.42 9.99 24.79
N LEU A 58 0.10 10.02 24.64
CA LEU A 58 -0.57 10.97 23.73
C LEU A 58 -0.35 12.44 24.11
N ASN A 59 -0.14 12.74 25.39
CA ASN A 59 0.14 14.10 25.86
C ASN A 59 1.58 14.58 25.54
N ASP A 60 2.51 13.65 25.31
CA ASP A 60 3.94 13.96 25.12
C ASP A 60 4.36 14.00 23.62
N ILE A 61 3.44 13.71 22.70
CA ILE A 61 3.72 13.53 21.26
C ILE A 61 2.92 14.52 20.38
N GLN A 62 3.32 14.58 19.11
CA GLN A 62 2.63 15.34 18.05
C GLN A 62 2.09 14.40 16.96
N VAL A 63 2.71 13.23 16.80
CA VAL A 63 2.37 12.22 15.81
C VAL A 63 2.20 10.86 16.49
N LEU A 64 1.08 10.19 16.25
CA LEU A 64 0.85 8.80 16.68
C LEU A 64 1.02 7.84 15.50
N ASP A 65 1.88 6.84 15.63
CA ASP A 65 2.01 5.72 14.69
C ASP A 65 1.18 4.52 15.18
N ILE A 66 0.11 4.19 14.46
CA ILE A 66 -0.86 3.15 14.84
C ILE A 66 -0.55 1.85 14.09
N VAL A 67 0.07 0.90 14.79
CA VAL A 67 0.57 -0.39 14.25
C VAL A 67 -0.04 -1.57 15.03
N THR A 68 -1.35 -1.47 15.30
CA THR A 68 -2.11 -2.47 16.05
C THR A 68 -2.86 -3.44 15.12
N PRO A 69 -3.50 -4.50 15.64
CA PRO A 69 -4.52 -5.20 14.85
C PRO A 69 -5.64 -4.24 14.40
N THR A 70 -6.12 -4.38 13.16
CA THR A 70 -7.14 -3.51 12.53
C THR A 70 -8.37 -3.25 13.41
N LEU A 71 -8.77 -4.23 14.22
CA LEU A 71 -9.93 -4.10 15.12
C LEU A 71 -9.81 -2.98 16.15
N PHE A 72 -8.59 -2.50 16.41
CA PHE A 72 -8.31 -1.39 17.33
C PHE A 72 -7.96 -0.07 16.62
N HIS A 73 -7.82 -0.07 15.30
CA HIS A 73 -7.40 1.11 14.52
C HIS A 73 -8.30 2.32 14.78
N TYR A 74 -9.61 2.12 14.64
CA TYR A 74 -10.60 3.18 14.80
C TYR A 74 -10.56 3.82 16.20
N GLU A 75 -10.46 3.01 17.25
CA GLU A 75 -10.42 3.51 18.63
C GLU A 75 -9.15 4.32 18.92
N TYR A 76 -7.98 3.87 18.46
CA TYR A 76 -6.74 4.63 18.63
C TYR A 76 -6.71 5.90 17.77
N ALA A 77 -7.21 5.83 16.53
CA ALA A 77 -7.32 6.99 15.65
C ALA A 77 -8.23 8.07 16.25
N LYS A 78 -9.39 7.69 16.81
CA LYS A 78 -10.28 8.66 17.50
C LYS A 78 -9.61 9.34 18.67
N LYS A 79 -8.85 8.61 19.48
CA LYS A 79 -8.09 9.22 20.60
C LYS A 79 -7.02 10.20 20.10
N ALA A 80 -6.31 9.87 19.01
CA ALA A 80 -5.37 10.79 18.38
C ALA A 80 -6.07 12.08 17.91
N ILE A 81 -7.23 11.93 17.25
CA ILE A 81 -8.07 13.03 16.78
C ILE A 81 -8.58 13.91 17.93
N GLU A 82 -9.03 13.31 19.02
CA GLU A 82 -9.48 14.01 20.23
C GLU A 82 -8.37 14.86 20.83
N LYS A 83 -7.13 14.35 20.83
CA LYS A 83 -5.92 15.04 21.29
C LYS A 83 -5.34 16.04 20.28
N GLY A 84 -5.87 16.08 19.06
CA GLY A 84 -5.37 16.98 17.99
C GLY A 84 -4.05 16.54 17.39
N LEU A 85 -3.73 15.23 17.46
CA LEU A 85 -2.49 14.66 16.93
C LEU A 85 -2.64 14.28 15.46
N HIS A 86 -1.59 14.49 14.67
CA HIS A 86 -1.45 13.81 13.39
C HIS A 86 -1.21 12.32 13.64
N PHE A 87 -1.61 11.46 12.71
CA PHE A 87 -1.36 10.04 12.89
C PHE A 87 -1.11 9.28 11.60
N PHE A 88 -0.21 8.30 11.69
CA PHE A 88 -0.03 7.26 10.71
C PHE A 88 -0.88 6.06 11.13
N ILE A 89 -1.51 5.38 10.18
CA ILE A 89 -2.34 4.21 10.46
C ILE A 89 -2.04 3.09 9.48
N GLU A 90 -1.71 1.92 10.01
CA GLU A 90 -1.46 0.75 9.17
C GLU A 90 -2.69 0.33 8.37
N LYS A 91 -2.43 -0.37 7.25
CA LYS A 91 -3.49 -0.93 6.42
C LYS A 91 -4.06 -2.23 7.03
N PRO A 92 -5.33 -2.57 6.77
CA PRO A 92 -6.38 -1.68 6.28
C PRO A 92 -6.74 -0.63 7.33
N VAL A 93 -7.26 0.52 6.87
CA VAL A 93 -7.56 1.68 7.73
C VAL A 93 -8.45 1.31 8.92
N THR A 94 -9.56 0.62 8.68
CA THR A 94 -10.56 0.22 9.69
C THR A 94 -11.20 -1.12 9.33
N GLN A 95 -12.04 -1.66 10.20
CA GLN A 95 -12.78 -2.90 9.92
C GLN A 95 -13.99 -2.67 9.00
N THR A 96 -14.61 -1.50 9.10
CA THR A 96 -15.80 -1.16 8.32
C THR A 96 -15.61 0.16 7.59
N LEU A 97 -16.37 0.35 6.52
CA LEU A 97 -16.32 1.57 5.72
C LEU A 97 -16.85 2.77 6.52
N GLU A 98 -17.89 2.57 7.32
CA GLU A 98 -18.52 3.63 8.13
C GLU A 98 -17.52 4.21 9.15
N GLN A 99 -16.67 3.35 9.74
CA GLN A 99 -15.60 3.80 10.63
C GLN A 99 -14.59 4.69 9.88
N ALA A 100 -14.18 4.30 8.67
CA ALA A 100 -13.24 5.10 7.88
C ALA A 100 -13.84 6.45 7.46
N GLU A 101 -15.09 6.46 7.01
CA GLU A 101 -15.83 7.67 6.64
C GLU A 101 -15.99 8.64 7.84
N GLU A 102 -16.23 8.11 9.05
CA GLU A 102 -16.25 8.93 10.26
C GLU A 102 -14.86 9.54 10.54
N LEU A 103 -13.78 8.76 10.43
CA LEU A 103 -12.42 9.26 10.66
C LEU A 103 -12.07 10.38 9.65
N ILE A 104 -12.44 10.24 8.38
CA ILE A 104 -12.26 11.28 7.35
C ILE A 104 -12.92 12.57 7.82
N ARG A 105 -14.22 12.53 8.14
CA ARG A 105 -14.97 13.71 8.58
C ARG A 105 -14.33 14.38 9.79
N LEU A 106 -13.97 13.59 10.81
CA LEU A 106 -13.38 14.12 12.04
C LEU A 106 -11.98 14.74 11.80
N CYS A 107 -11.18 14.16 10.90
CA CYS A 107 -9.87 14.70 10.56
C CYS A 107 -9.98 16.01 9.78
N GLU A 108 -10.93 16.11 8.85
CA GLU A 108 -11.23 17.34 8.11
C GLU A 108 -11.69 18.46 9.04
N GLU A 109 -12.61 18.19 9.96
CA GLU A 109 -13.12 19.15 10.94
C GLU A 109 -12.01 19.73 11.85
N LYS A 110 -10.99 18.93 12.17
CA LYS A 110 -9.89 19.31 13.06
C LYS A 110 -8.59 19.65 12.34
N ASN A 111 -8.57 19.63 11.00
CA ASN A 111 -7.38 19.82 10.18
C ASN A 111 -6.20 18.90 10.57
N ILE A 112 -6.52 17.62 10.79
CA ILE A 112 -5.54 16.59 11.17
C ILE A 112 -5.07 15.86 9.91
N LYS A 113 -3.76 15.89 9.67
CA LYS A 113 -3.11 15.08 8.63
C LYS A 113 -3.01 13.62 9.05
N VAL A 114 -3.33 12.74 8.11
CA VAL A 114 -3.33 11.28 8.28
C VAL A 114 -2.71 10.62 7.07
N GLN A 115 -1.79 9.68 7.30
CA GLN A 115 -1.26 8.81 6.26
C GLN A 115 -1.59 7.35 6.54
N VAL A 116 -1.96 6.62 5.49
CA VAL A 116 -2.24 5.18 5.55
C VAL A 116 -1.00 4.39 5.11
N GLY A 117 -0.71 3.28 5.80
CA GLY A 117 0.42 2.38 5.53
C GLY A 117 0.29 1.52 4.27
N HIS A 118 0.11 2.13 3.10
CA HIS A 118 0.20 1.43 1.81
C HIS A 118 1.62 1.47 1.25
N VAL A 119 2.52 0.75 1.91
CA VAL A 119 3.97 0.77 1.66
C VAL A 119 4.41 0.49 0.21
N GLU A 120 3.60 -0.19 -0.62
CA GLU A 120 3.97 -0.47 -2.01
C GLU A 120 4.00 0.81 -2.87
N ARG A 121 3.36 1.91 -2.42
CA ARG A 121 3.51 3.26 -3.01
C ARG A 121 4.95 3.78 -2.93
N TYR A 122 5.70 3.27 -1.96
CA TYR A 122 7.11 3.59 -1.72
C TYR A 122 8.05 2.48 -2.22
N ASN A 123 7.53 1.47 -2.93
CA ASN A 123 8.37 0.46 -3.56
C ASN A 123 9.23 1.11 -4.66
N PRO A 124 10.55 0.90 -4.68
CA PRO A 124 11.43 1.65 -5.58
C PRO A 124 11.19 1.30 -7.06
N ALA A 125 10.72 0.09 -7.37
CA ALA A 125 10.35 -0.27 -8.74
C ALA A 125 9.07 0.45 -9.18
N TYR A 126 8.12 0.66 -8.28
CA TYR A 126 6.92 1.45 -8.55
C TYR A 126 7.24 2.94 -8.69
N ILE A 127 8.04 3.50 -7.78
CA ILE A 127 8.50 4.91 -7.88
C ILE A 127 9.17 5.17 -9.23
N ALA A 128 10.11 4.31 -9.63
CA ALA A 128 10.85 4.47 -10.88
C ALA A 128 9.97 4.33 -12.15
N THR A 129 8.80 3.70 -12.06
CA THR A 129 7.90 3.49 -13.20
C THR A 129 6.68 4.40 -13.21
N ARG A 130 6.38 5.11 -12.11
CA ARG A 130 5.17 5.92 -11.96
C ARG A 130 4.98 6.92 -13.10
N THR A 131 6.05 7.54 -13.59
CA THR A 131 5.99 8.52 -14.69
C THR A 131 5.73 7.91 -16.07
N TYR A 132 5.85 6.59 -16.21
CA TYR A 132 5.58 5.87 -17.44
C TYR A 132 4.12 5.43 -17.55
N LEU A 133 3.45 5.28 -16.41
CA LEU A 133 2.07 4.81 -16.31
C LEU A 133 1.12 5.94 -16.67
N ASP A 134 0.65 5.92 -17.91
CA ASP A 134 -0.32 6.89 -18.42
C ASP A 134 -1.51 6.17 -19.07
N ASN A 135 -2.68 6.28 -18.44
CA ASN A 135 -3.95 5.73 -18.90
C ASN A 135 -3.89 4.26 -19.41
N PRO A 136 -3.46 3.30 -18.56
CA PRO A 136 -3.48 1.88 -18.92
C PRO A 136 -4.89 1.43 -19.30
N GLN A 137 -4.99 0.61 -20.34
CA GLN A 137 -6.24 0.05 -20.84
C GLN A 137 -6.54 -1.31 -20.20
N PHE A 138 -5.49 -2.08 -19.95
CA PHE A 138 -5.59 -3.37 -19.27
C PHE A 138 -4.48 -3.51 -18.23
N ILE A 139 -4.80 -4.09 -17.08
CA ILE A 139 -3.87 -4.28 -15.97
C ILE A 139 -4.00 -5.72 -15.48
N GLU A 140 -2.87 -6.36 -15.23
CA GLU A 140 -2.82 -7.71 -14.69
C GLU A 140 -1.88 -7.78 -13.49
N ILE A 141 -2.40 -8.18 -12.33
CA ILE A 141 -1.68 -8.20 -11.06
C ILE A 141 -1.70 -9.59 -10.46
N HIS A 142 -0.53 -10.05 -10.01
CA HIS A 142 -0.34 -11.30 -9.30
C HIS A 142 0.37 -11.06 -7.98
N ARG A 143 -0.30 -11.41 -6.87
CA ARG A 143 0.28 -11.42 -5.52
C ARG A 143 0.13 -12.79 -4.89
N LEU A 144 1.17 -13.60 -5.06
CA LEU A 144 1.23 -14.98 -4.64
C LEU A 144 2.23 -15.10 -3.48
N ALA A 145 1.80 -15.68 -2.38
CA ALA A 145 2.60 -15.95 -1.19
C ALA A 145 2.59 -17.45 -0.87
N GLU A 146 3.67 -17.90 -0.24
CA GLU A 146 3.76 -19.24 0.33
C GLU A 146 2.84 -19.38 1.54
N PHE A 147 2.39 -20.61 1.79
CA PHE A 147 1.49 -20.87 2.89
C PHE A 147 2.16 -20.68 4.24
N ASN A 148 1.56 -19.78 5.05
CA ASN A 148 1.88 -19.62 6.45
C ASN A 148 0.63 -19.97 7.27
N PRO A 149 0.71 -20.94 8.21
CA PRO A 149 -0.40 -21.25 9.10
C PRO A 149 -0.88 -20.05 9.93
N ARG A 150 0.02 -19.11 10.23
CA ARG A 150 -0.29 -17.83 10.88
C ARG A 150 -0.86 -16.86 9.84
N GLY A 151 -2.02 -16.26 10.10
CA GLY A 151 -2.70 -15.34 9.16
C GLY A 151 -3.85 -15.98 8.38
N THR A 152 -4.17 -17.25 8.62
CA THR A 152 -5.36 -17.92 8.03
C THR A 152 -6.69 -17.38 8.57
N ASP A 153 -6.63 -16.69 9.70
CA ASP A 153 -7.71 -15.97 10.36
C ASP A 153 -8.05 -14.62 9.71
N VAL A 154 -7.17 -14.10 8.84
CA VAL A 154 -7.40 -12.85 8.08
C VAL A 154 -7.80 -13.18 6.64
N SER A 155 -8.61 -12.32 6.03
CA SER A 155 -8.98 -12.44 4.61
C SER A 155 -7.77 -12.24 3.70
N VAL A 156 -7.58 -13.12 2.71
CA VAL A 156 -6.54 -12.95 1.68
C VAL A 156 -6.70 -11.64 0.90
N VAL A 157 -7.93 -11.11 0.81
CA VAL A 157 -8.23 -9.84 0.16
C VAL A 157 -7.72 -8.66 0.99
N LEU A 158 -8.06 -8.62 2.29
CA LEU A 158 -7.67 -7.51 3.18
C LEU A 158 -6.19 -7.55 3.59
N ASP A 159 -5.58 -8.74 3.58
CA ASP A 159 -4.17 -8.88 3.93
C ASP A 159 -3.25 -8.65 2.72
N LEU A 160 -3.55 -9.28 1.59
CA LEU A 160 -2.67 -9.29 0.43
C LEU A 160 -3.20 -8.40 -0.71
N MET A 161 -4.41 -8.66 -1.22
CA MET A 161 -4.93 -7.98 -2.42
C MET A 161 -5.06 -6.46 -2.24
N ILE A 162 -5.29 -5.99 -1.01
CA ILE A 162 -5.46 -4.56 -0.72
C ILE A 162 -4.27 -3.69 -1.13
N HIS A 163 -3.04 -4.24 -1.11
CA HIS A 163 -1.86 -3.54 -1.62
C HIS A 163 -1.97 -3.27 -3.12
N ASP A 164 -2.49 -4.25 -3.86
CA ASP A 164 -2.66 -4.16 -5.31
C ASP A 164 -3.84 -3.27 -5.69
N LEU A 165 -4.90 -3.26 -4.86
CA LEU A 165 -6.04 -2.36 -5.02
C LEU A 165 -5.62 -0.90 -4.83
N ASP A 166 -4.83 -0.59 -3.80
CA ASP A 166 -4.29 0.76 -3.62
C ASP A 166 -3.45 1.21 -4.83
N ILE A 167 -2.50 0.37 -5.28
CA ILE A 167 -1.70 0.69 -6.48
C ILE A 167 -2.58 0.88 -7.70
N LEU A 168 -3.59 0.02 -7.90
CA LEU A 168 -4.52 0.14 -9.01
C LEU A 168 -5.28 1.47 -9.00
N LEU A 169 -5.89 1.83 -7.87
CA LEU A 169 -6.65 3.07 -7.69
C LEU A 169 -5.75 4.31 -7.72
N SER A 170 -4.47 4.15 -7.40
CA SER A 170 -3.46 5.20 -7.55
C SER A 170 -3.18 5.57 -9.00
N ILE A 171 -3.30 4.62 -9.92
CA ILE A 171 -2.95 4.78 -11.33
C ILE A 171 -4.21 5.11 -12.12
N VAL A 172 -5.29 4.36 -11.91
CA VAL A 172 -6.52 4.51 -12.68
C VAL A 172 -7.40 5.58 -12.03
N LYS A 173 -7.28 6.82 -12.52
CA LYS A 173 -8.06 7.97 -12.04
C LYS A 173 -9.48 8.00 -12.62
N SER A 174 -10.23 6.92 -12.36
CA SER A 174 -11.61 6.73 -12.79
C SER A 174 -12.38 5.98 -11.70
N PRO A 175 -13.70 6.21 -11.55
CA PRO A 175 -14.52 5.38 -10.68
C PRO A 175 -14.55 3.92 -11.14
N VAL A 176 -14.65 3.01 -10.16
CA VAL A 176 -14.94 1.59 -10.42
C VAL A 176 -16.39 1.47 -10.85
N LYS A 177 -16.60 0.88 -12.03
CA LYS A 177 -17.91 0.64 -12.64
C LYS A 177 -18.49 -0.70 -12.20
N ASP A 178 -17.70 -1.77 -12.25
CA ASP A 178 -18.17 -3.11 -11.91
C ASP A 178 -17.04 -4.00 -11.38
N ILE A 179 -17.39 -5.00 -10.59
CA ILE A 179 -16.48 -5.98 -10.00
C ILE A 179 -17.07 -7.38 -10.14
N HIS A 180 -16.32 -8.28 -10.77
CA HIS A 180 -16.55 -9.71 -10.71
C HIS A 180 -15.45 -10.36 -9.89
N ALA A 181 -15.81 -11.21 -8.93
CA ALA A 181 -14.82 -11.88 -8.09
C ALA A 181 -15.16 -13.35 -7.88
N SER A 182 -14.12 -14.16 -7.64
CA SER A 182 -14.24 -15.57 -7.26
C SER A 182 -13.18 -15.90 -6.23
N GLY A 183 -13.54 -16.72 -5.24
CA GLY A 183 -12.65 -17.17 -4.19
C GLY A 183 -12.72 -18.68 -4.00
N VAL A 184 -11.59 -19.30 -3.65
CA VAL A 184 -11.52 -20.73 -3.35
C VAL A 184 -10.80 -20.94 -2.02
N SER A 185 -11.43 -21.68 -1.12
CA SER A 185 -10.84 -22.19 0.12
C SER A 185 -10.26 -23.58 -0.14
N VAL A 186 -8.97 -23.77 0.12
CA VAL A 186 -8.29 -25.06 -0.13
C VAL A 186 -7.83 -25.70 1.17
N VAL A 187 -7.15 -24.92 2.00
CA VAL A 187 -6.59 -25.34 3.29
C VAL A 187 -7.31 -24.64 4.45
N SER A 188 -7.67 -23.38 4.27
CA SER A 188 -8.31 -22.55 5.30
C SER A 188 -9.83 -22.63 5.23
N LYS A 189 -10.50 -22.10 6.27
CA LYS A 189 -11.96 -21.94 6.26
C LYS A 189 -12.43 -20.77 5.38
N THR A 190 -11.57 -19.77 5.20
CA THR A 190 -11.79 -18.61 4.33
C THR A 190 -10.99 -18.77 3.03
N PRO A 191 -11.36 -18.08 1.93
CA PRO A 191 -10.67 -18.20 0.66
C PRO A 191 -9.16 -18.03 0.78
N ASP A 192 -8.40 -18.99 0.24
CA ASP A 192 -6.93 -18.96 0.19
C ASP A 192 -6.42 -18.33 -1.10
N ILE A 193 -7.23 -18.38 -2.15
CA ILE A 193 -7.00 -17.73 -3.44
C ILE A 193 -8.25 -16.95 -3.83
N THR A 194 -8.04 -15.75 -4.38
CA THR A 194 -9.10 -14.89 -4.90
C THR A 194 -8.66 -14.30 -6.21
N ASN A 195 -9.56 -14.33 -7.19
CA ASN A 195 -9.44 -13.59 -8.43
C ASN A 195 -10.53 -12.51 -8.48
N ALA A 196 -10.16 -11.30 -8.90
CA ALA A 196 -11.08 -10.19 -9.11
C ALA A 196 -10.81 -9.54 -10.48
N ARG A 197 -11.87 -9.29 -11.23
CA ARG A 197 -11.89 -8.49 -12.45
C ARG A 197 -12.66 -7.21 -12.17
N ILE A 198 -11.97 -6.08 -12.28
CA ILE A 198 -12.49 -4.73 -11.98
C ILE A 198 -12.56 -3.96 -13.28
N GLU A 199 -13.74 -3.42 -13.60
CA GLU A 199 -13.97 -2.52 -14.73
C GLU A 199 -14.11 -1.09 -14.24
N PHE A 200 -13.48 -0.15 -14.93
CA PHE A 200 -13.55 1.29 -14.63
C PHE A 200 -14.42 2.02 -15.66
N GLU A 201 -14.98 3.16 -15.28
CA GLU A 201 -15.83 3.97 -16.19
C GLU A 201 -15.08 4.46 -17.43
N ASN A 202 -13.77 4.73 -17.32
CA ASN A 202 -12.92 5.10 -18.45
C ASN A 202 -12.59 3.94 -19.41
N GLY A 203 -13.10 2.73 -19.14
CA GLY A 203 -12.88 1.54 -19.96
C GLY A 203 -11.64 0.72 -19.58
N CYS A 204 -10.83 1.16 -18.61
CA CYS A 204 -9.73 0.34 -18.09
C CYS A 204 -10.29 -0.92 -17.41
N VAL A 205 -9.62 -2.06 -17.62
CA VAL A 205 -9.96 -3.33 -16.98
C VAL A 205 -8.75 -3.87 -16.23
N ALA A 206 -8.92 -4.26 -14.97
CA ALA A 206 -7.88 -4.85 -14.16
C ALA A 206 -8.24 -6.27 -13.70
N ASN A 207 -7.32 -7.22 -13.90
CA ASN A 207 -7.42 -8.58 -13.39
C ASN A 207 -6.40 -8.79 -12.27
N LEU A 208 -6.88 -9.13 -11.07
CA LEU A 208 -6.07 -9.34 -9.89
C LEU A 208 -6.20 -10.78 -9.45
N THR A 209 -5.08 -11.44 -9.23
CA THR A 209 -5.01 -12.77 -8.62
C THR A 209 -4.15 -12.73 -7.38
N THR A 210 -4.73 -13.10 -6.25
CA THR A 210 -4.04 -13.13 -4.97
C THR A 210 -4.18 -14.50 -4.33
N SER A 211 -3.08 -15.06 -3.84
CA SER A 211 -3.06 -16.37 -3.19
C SER A 211 -2.09 -16.42 -2.03
N ARG A 212 -2.46 -17.10 -0.95
CA ARG A 212 -1.58 -17.43 0.19
C ARG A 212 -1.14 -18.90 0.23
N ILE A 213 -1.33 -19.66 -0.85
CA ILE A 213 -1.01 -21.10 -0.92
C ILE A 213 -0.15 -21.44 -2.15
N SER A 214 0.63 -20.48 -2.65
CA SER A 214 1.48 -20.69 -3.81
C SER A 214 2.78 -21.39 -3.45
N MET A 215 3.31 -22.24 -4.34
CA MET A 215 4.64 -22.86 -4.20
C MET A 215 5.79 -21.88 -4.49
N LYS A 216 5.52 -20.79 -5.21
CA LYS A 216 6.50 -19.76 -5.54
C LYS A 216 5.87 -18.39 -5.28
N ALA A 217 6.57 -17.57 -4.50
CA ALA A 217 6.18 -16.19 -4.28
C ALA A 217 6.29 -15.36 -5.58
N MET A 218 5.31 -14.49 -5.80
CA MET A 218 5.30 -13.55 -6.92
C MET A 218 4.58 -12.27 -6.50
N ARG A 219 5.15 -11.11 -6.81
CA ARG A 219 4.49 -9.82 -6.64
C ARG A 219 4.73 -8.99 -7.89
N LYS A 220 3.85 -9.17 -8.89
CA LYS A 220 4.08 -8.64 -10.23
C LYS A 220 2.82 -7.97 -10.78
N SER A 221 2.98 -6.76 -11.28
CA SER A 221 1.94 -6.00 -11.98
C SER A 221 2.37 -5.71 -13.41
N ARG A 222 1.46 -5.86 -14.36
CA ARG A 222 1.65 -5.61 -15.78
C ARG A 222 0.60 -4.63 -16.26
N PHE A 223 1.03 -3.59 -16.95
CA PHE A 223 0.18 -2.52 -17.45
C PHE A 223 0.31 -2.48 -18.96
N PHE A 224 -0.84 -2.45 -19.63
CA PHE A 224 -0.94 -2.42 -21.08
C PHE A 224 -1.62 -1.11 -21.46
N GLN A 225 -0.85 -0.20 -22.03
CA GLN A 225 -1.30 1.08 -22.57
C GLN A 225 -1.09 1.09 -24.08
N LYS A 226 -1.63 2.10 -24.78
CA LYS A 226 -1.63 2.13 -26.25
C LYS A 226 -0.22 2.13 -26.86
N ASP A 227 0.72 2.75 -26.17
CA ASP A 227 2.09 3.00 -26.63
C ASP A 227 3.15 2.24 -25.82
N ALA A 228 2.75 1.50 -24.78
CA ALA A 228 3.71 0.81 -23.92
C ALA A 228 3.14 -0.41 -23.19
N TYR A 229 4.05 -1.31 -22.86
CA TYR A 229 3.90 -2.38 -21.89
C TYR A 229 4.84 -2.11 -20.72
N ILE A 230 4.32 -2.10 -19.50
CA ILE A 230 5.11 -1.84 -18.30
C ILE A 230 4.93 -3.02 -17.35
N SER A 231 6.04 -3.59 -16.90
CA SER A 231 6.06 -4.72 -15.97
C SER A 231 6.83 -4.32 -14.71
N ILE A 232 6.18 -4.39 -13.55
CA ILE A 232 6.78 -4.10 -12.24
C ILE A 232 6.81 -5.39 -11.43
N ASP A 233 8.01 -5.80 -11.00
CA ASP A 233 8.21 -6.85 -10.00
C ASP A 233 8.54 -6.20 -8.65
N PHE A 234 7.54 -6.16 -7.77
CA PHE A 234 7.63 -5.55 -6.44
C PHE A 234 8.50 -6.37 -5.48
N LEU A 235 8.62 -7.68 -5.71
CA LEU A 235 9.40 -8.57 -4.86
C LEU A 235 10.90 -8.42 -5.16
N GLU A 236 11.25 -8.51 -6.45
CA GLU A 236 12.63 -8.40 -6.93
C GLU A 236 13.10 -6.95 -7.10
N LYS A 237 12.20 -5.97 -6.91
CA LYS A 237 12.43 -4.53 -7.12
C LYS A 237 12.97 -4.25 -8.53
N LYS A 238 12.31 -4.82 -9.54
CA LYS A 238 12.68 -4.67 -10.96
C LYS A 238 11.51 -4.10 -11.74
N ALA A 239 11.83 -3.39 -12.81
CA ALA A 239 10.87 -2.89 -13.75
C ALA A 239 11.39 -2.97 -15.19
N GLU A 240 10.47 -3.15 -16.11
CA GLU A 240 10.74 -3.15 -17.54
C GLU A 240 9.65 -2.32 -18.22
N VAL A 241 10.07 -1.40 -19.10
CA VAL A 241 9.19 -0.58 -19.91
C VAL A 241 9.51 -0.89 -21.38
N ILE A 242 8.50 -1.32 -22.12
CA ILE A 242 8.60 -1.63 -23.53
C ILE A 242 7.69 -0.64 -24.26
N ARG A 243 8.24 0.32 -24.98
CA ARG A 243 7.46 1.28 -25.78
C ARG A 243 7.33 0.82 -27.22
N MET A 244 6.21 1.18 -27.83
CA MET A 244 5.96 1.06 -29.26
C MET A 244 5.85 2.46 -29.87
N GLN A 245 6.63 2.70 -30.91
CA GLN A 245 6.54 3.92 -31.71
C GLN A 245 6.53 3.58 -33.20
N ALA A 246 6.13 4.51 -34.05
CA ALA A 246 6.20 4.33 -35.50
C ALA A 246 7.65 3.97 -35.92
N ALA A 247 7.79 2.98 -36.79
CA ALA A 247 9.10 2.58 -37.29
C ALA A 247 9.76 3.75 -38.04
N PRO A 248 11.07 3.99 -37.86
CA PRO A 248 11.79 4.98 -38.65
C PRO A 248 11.75 4.64 -40.15
N GLU A 249 11.79 5.65 -41.02
CA GLU A 249 11.79 5.45 -42.48
C GLU A 249 12.95 4.55 -42.94
N ASN A 250 14.10 4.64 -42.28
CA ASN A 250 15.28 3.83 -42.52
C ASN A 250 15.71 3.15 -41.20
N PRO A 251 15.18 1.96 -40.86
CA PRO A 251 15.59 1.24 -39.68
C PRO A 251 17.02 0.69 -39.82
N SER A 252 17.74 0.66 -38.71
CA SER A 252 19.03 -0.02 -38.58
C SER A 252 18.84 -1.52 -38.37
N ASP A 253 19.90 -2.30 -38.60
CA ASP A 253 19.89 -3.76 -38.38
C ASP A 253 19.63 -4.16 -36.92
N PHE A 254 19.75 -3.21 -35.97
CA PHE A 254 19.50 -3.43 -34.55
C PHE A 254 18.10 -3.04 -34.10
N ASP A 255 17.30 -2.40 -34.98
CA ASP A 255 15.95 -1.98 -34.64
C ASP A 255 14.98 -3.16 -34.63
N MET A 256 14.28 -3.34 -33.51
CA MET A 256 13.24 -4.36 -33.40
C MET A 256 11.93 -3.81 -34.00
N ILE A 257 11.67 -4.14 -35.27
CA ILE A 257 10.46 -3.73 -35.97
C ILE A 257 9.42 -4.86 -35.97
N ILE A 258 8.19 -4.53 -35.59
CA ILE A 258 7.00 -5.38 -35.73
C ILE A 258 6.11 -4.79 -36.82
N GLU A 259 5.69 -5.63 -37.75
CA GLU A 259 4.68 -5.30 -38.75
C GLU A 259 3.38 -6.06 -38.42
N ASN A 260 2.26 -5.35 -38.34
CA ASN A 260 0.96 -6.00 -38.17
C ASN A 260 0.42 -6.50 -39.53
N ALA A 261 -0.69 -7.25 -39.50
CA ALA A 261 -1.30 -7.79 -40.71
C ALA A 261 -1.81 -6.72 -41.71
N GLU A 262 -1.96 -5.48 -41.25
CA GLU A 262 -2.39 -4.32 -42.05
C GLU A 262 -1.20 -3.56 -42.65
N GLY A 263 0.03 -4.00 -42.39
CA GLY A 263 1.27 -3.43 -42.94
C GLY A 263 1.84 -2.26 -42.12
N GLU A 264 1.27 -1.95 -40.95
CA GLU A 264 1.79 -0.90 -40.08
C GLU A 264 3.03 -1.39 -39.34
N LYS A 265 4.12 -0.62 -39.47
CA LYS A 265 5.42 -0.94 -38.85
C LYS A 265 5.65 -0.10 -37.60
N ASN A 266 5.90 -0.78 -36.49
CA ASN A 266 6.24 -0.17 -35.21
C ASN A 266 7.62 -0.65 -34.74
N GLN A 267 8.41 0.24 -34.17
CA GLN A 267 9.66 -0.07 -33.48
C GLN A 267 9.39 -0.31 -32.00
N ILE A 268 10.01 -1.36 -31.44
CA ILE A 268 10.03 -1.62 -30.01
C ILE A 268 11.27 -0.98 -29.39
N LEU A 269 11.06 -0.22 -28.31
CA LEU A 269 12.12 0.34 -27.48
C LEU A 269 12.05 -0.26 -26.08
N PHE A 270 13.19 -0.79 -25.60
CA PHE A 270 13.34 -1.26 -24.24
C PHE A 270 13.93 -0.15 -23.39
N GLU A 271 13.18 0.29 -22.40
CA GLU A 271 13.61 1.22 -21.37
C GLU A 271 13.73 0.47 -20.05
N TYR A 272 14.88 0.63 -19.40
CA TYR A 272 15.13 0.09 -18.06
C TYR A 272 15.18 1.26 -17.08
N PRO A 273 14.10 1.52 -16.33
CA PRO A 273 14.07 2.61 -15.36
C PRO A 273 15.21 2.49 -14.36
N ASN A 274 15.80 3.63 -14.00
CA ASN A 274 16.84 3.66 -12.98
C ASN A 274 16.21 3.47 -11.58
N ILE A 275 16.30 2.26 -11.04
CA ILE A 275 15.72 1.91 -9.74
C ILE A 275 16.75 2.16 -8.64
N GLN A 276 16.48 3.13 -7.78
CA GLN A 276 17.31 3.42 -6.61
C GLN A 276 16.82 2.60 -5.41
N PRO A 277 17.67 1.77 -4.77
CA PRO A 277 17.28 1.05 -3.57
C PRO A 277 16.90 2.00 -2.44
N ASN A 278 15.81 1.69 -1.75
CA ASN A 278 15.34 2.42 -0.58
C ASN A 278 14.82 1.47 0.51
N ASN A 279 14.45 2.08 1.64
CA ASN A 279 13.65 1.43 2.67
C ASN A 279 12.23 2.01 2.65
N ALA A 280 11.34 1.35 1.92
CA ALA A 280 9.98 1.82 1.69
C ALA A 280 9.20 2.20 2.96
N ILE A 281 9.37 1.49 4.09
CA ILE A 281 8.69 1.84 5.36
C ILE A 281 9.27 3.14 5.94
N LEU A 282 10.60 3.32 5.86
CA LEU A 282 11.22 4.56 6.34
C LEU A 282 10.81 5.74 5.47
N ASP A 283 10.86 5.58 4.15
CA ASP A 283 10.44 6.60 3.19
C ASP A 283 8.97 6.98 3.40
N GLU A 284 8.11 6.00 3.68
CA GLU A 284 6.70 6.21 4.01
C GLU A 284 6.55 7.07 5.28
N LEU A 285 7.22 6.72 6.38
CA LEU A 285 7.19 7.49 7.61
C LEU A 285 7.74 8.92 7.42
N GLU A 286 8.85 9.08 6.68
CA GLU A 286 9.48 10.38 6.46
C GLU A 286 8.68 11.28 5.52
N SER A 287 8.03 10.70 4.51
CA SER A 287 7.07 11.40 3.65
C SER A 287 5.92 12.00 4.48
N PHE A 288 5.42 11.25 5.46
CA PHE A 288 4.39 11.76 6.36
C PHE A 288 4.87 12.94 7.21
N ALA A 289 6.08 12.84 7.79
CA ALA A 289 6.67 13.93 8.56
C ALA A 289 6.85 15.18 7.71
N GLN A 290 7.36 15.02 6.49
CA GLN A 290 7.56 16.12 5.56
C GLN A 290 6.23 16.80 5.23
N ALA A 291 5.18 16.04 4.95
CA ALA A 291 3.86 16.61 4.66
C ALA A 291 3.24 17.39 5.82
N ILE A 292 3.56 17.01 7.06
CA ILE A 292 3.20 17.77 8.27
C ILE A 292 4.01 19.06 8.36
N GLU A 293 5.35 18.97 8.32
CA GLU A 293 6.25 20.11 8.51
C GLU A 293 6.08 21.17 7.40
N GLU A 294 5.89 20.75 6.16
CA GLU A 294 5.73 21.63 4.98
C GLU A 294 4.28 22.00 4.69
N ASN A 295 3.33 21.41 5.44
CA ASN A 295 1.90 21.54 5.22
C ASN A 295 1.45 21.21 3.77
N THR A 296 2.05 20.20 3.15
CA THR A 296 1.68 19.73 1.81
C THR A 296 0.62 18.61 1.88
N PRO A 297 -0.02 18.25 0.75
CA PRO A 297 -0.90 17.08 0.70
C PRO A 297 -0.17 15.78 1.08
N ILE A 298 -0.90 14.87 1.71
CA ILE A 298 -0.37 13.54 2.08
C ILE A 298 -0.35 12.66 0.83
N GLU A 299 0.77 11.96 0.60
CA GLU A 299 0.94 11.10 -0.58
C GLU A 299 -0.04 9.91 -0.61
N VAL A 300 -0.28 9.31 0.56
CA VAL A 300 -1.24 8.20 0.74
C VAL A 300 -2.26 8.61 1.80
N SER A 301 -3.30 9.31 1.36
CA SER A 301 -4.29 9.91 2.25
C SER A 301 -5.21 8.87 2.87
N LEU A 302 -5.96 9.29 3.89
CA LEU A 302 -7.04 8.49 4.46
C LEU A 302 -8.12 8.12 3.42
N ASN A 303 -8.36 8.99 2.43
CA ASN A 303 -9.28 8.71 1.33
C ASN A 303 -8.77 7.59 0.41
N ASP A 304 -7.46 7.56 0.11
CA ASP A 304 -6.86 6.50 -0.70
C ASP A 304 -7.05 5.13 -0.02
N GLY A 305 -6.71 5.04 1.27
CA GLY A 305 -6.90 3.81 2.04
C GLY A 305 -8.38 3.41 2.22
N THR A 306 -9.28 4.39 2.30
CA THR A 306 -10.74 4.16 2.41
C THR A 306 -11.32 3.60 1.11
N GLU A 307 -10.93 4.14 -0.05
CA GLU A 307 -11.38 3.59 -1.34
C GLU A 307 -10.80 2.19 -1.60
N ALA A 308 -9.54 1.94 -1.22
CA ALA A 308 -8.97 0.59 -1.28
C ALA A 308 -9.75 -0.40 -0.37
N LEU A 309 -10.08 0.01 0.86
CA LEU A 309 -10.90 -0.78 1.78
C LEU A 309 -12.31 -1.05 1.21
N LYS A 310 -12.97 -0.04 0.65
CA LYS A 310 -14.30 -0.16 0.03
C LYS A 310 -14.32 -1.20 -1.09
N VAL A 311 -13.34 -1.15 -2.00
CA VAL A 311 -13.21 -2.13 -3.09
C VAL A 311 -12.90 -3.52 -2.53
N ALA A 312 -12.02 -3.63 -1.53
CA ALA A 312 -11.69 -4.89 -0.88
C ALA A 312 -12.90 -5.54 -0.20
N LEU A 313 -13.69 -4.76 0.56
CA LEU A 313 -14.93 -5.23 1.18
C LEU A 313 -15.95 -5.67 0.13
N LYS A 314 -16.07 -4.93 -0.97
CA LYS A 314 -16.97 -5.31 -2.06
C LYS A 314 -16.58 -6.64 -2.71
N ILE A 315 -15.28 -6.86 -2.95
CA ILE A 315 -14.76 -8.15 -3.44
C ILE A 315 -15.10 -9.26 -2.44
N MET A 316 -14.91 -9.02 -1.14
CA MET A 316 -15.22 -10.00 -0.10
C MET A 316 -16.71 -10.35 -0.03
N GLU A 317 -17.61 -9.41 -0.31
CA GLU A 317 -19.05 -9.69 -0.41
C GLU A 317 -19.39 -10.61 -1.58
N LEU A 318 -18.71 -10.43 -2.72
CA LEU A 318 -18.97 -11.17 -3.96
C LEU A 318 -18.46 -12.61 -3.95
N ILE A 319 -17.50 -12.93 -3.08
CA ILE A 319 -16.89 -14.27 -2.96
C ILE A 319 -17.45 -15.11 -1.80
N LYS A 320 -18.42 -14.57 -1.05
CA LYS A 320 -19.17 -15.32 -0.03
C LYS A 320 -20.20 -16.23 -0.68
#